data_AF-A0A1D2QN39-F1
#
_entry.id   AF-A0A1D2QN39-F1
#
_cell.length_a   1.000
_cell.length_b   1.000
_cell.length_c   1.000
_cell.angle_alpha   90.00
_cell.angle_beta   90.00
_cell.angle_gamma   90.00
#
_symmetry.space_group_name_H-M   'P 1'
#
loop_
_entity.id
_entity.type
_entity.pdbx_description
1 polymer ?
#
loop_
_entity_poly.entity_id
_entity_poly.type
_entity_poly.pdbx_seq_one_letter_code
_entity_poly.pdbx_strand_id
1 'polypeptide(L)'
;MQRISCGPCQIGQPAIEGWHQDGKEMVGILCLARHNITGGISKLKISIDQPEIMSETLQPEEMIIFDDKKVFHYATPIEPKNSNGNGHRDVLLISTPSSRLNVSEKV
;
A
#
# COMPACT_ATOMS: atom_id res chain seq x y z
N MET A 1 0.92 -12.11 1.23
CA MET A 1 0.29 -11.67 -0.04
C MET A 1 -1.11 -11.17 0.27
N GLN A 2 -1.51 -10.07 -0.35
CA GLN A 2 -2.86 -9.50 -0.25
C GLN A 2 -3.42 -9.35 -1.67
N ARG A 3 -4.65 -9.81 -1.89
CA ARG A 3 -5.43 -9.52 -3.09
C ARG A 3 -6.52 -8.51 -2.74
N ILE A 4 -6.56 -7.41 -3.46
CA ILE A 4 -7.65 -6.43 -3.43
C ILE A 4 -8.49 -6.69 -4.67
N SER A 5 -9.80 -6.89 -4.50
CA SER A 5 -10.72 -7.18 -5.60
C SER A 5 -11.76 -6.07 -5.77
N CYS A 6 -12.22 -5.87 -6.99
CA CYS A 6 -13.32 -4.97 -7.32
C CYS A 6 -14.23 -5.62 -8.37
N GLY A 7 -15.44 -5.09 -8.51
CA GLY A 7 -16.43 -5.55 -9.48
C GLY A 7 -17.44 -4.45 -9.81
N PRO A 8 -18.42 -4.72 -10.69
CA PRO A 8 -19.36 -3.69 -11.19
C PRO A 8 -20.13 -2.95 -10.09
N CYS A 9 -20.34 -3.59 -8.94
CA CYS A 9 -21.04 -3.01 -7.78
C CYS A 9 -20.14 -2.92 -6.53
N GLN A 10 -18.82 -3.07 -6.68
CA GLN A 10 -17.89 -3.12 -5.55
C GLN A 10 -16.59 -2.41 -5.88
N ILE A 11 -16.26 -1.38 -5.11
CA ILE A 11 -14.96 -0.73 -5.13
C ILE A 11 -14.00 -1.53 -4.23
N GLY A 12 -12.80 -1.82 -4.73
CA GLY A 12 -11.77 -2.46 -3.93
C GLY A 12 -10.99 -1.43 -3.14
N GLN A 13 -10.98 -1.53 -1.81
CA GLN A 13 -10.23 -0.60 -0.95
C GLN A 13 -9.00 -1.30 -0.36
N PRO A 14 -7.78 -0.90 -0.76
CA PRO A 14 -6.56 -1.43 -0.15
C PRO A 14 -6.38 -1.02 1.31
N ALA A 15 -6.79 0.20 1.65
CA ALA A 15 -6.64 0.84 2.95
C ALA A 15 -7.93 1.59 3.30
N ILE A 16 -8.67 1.10 4.29
CA ILE A 16 -9.95 1.70 4.73
C ILE A 16 -9.74 2.87 5.69
N GLU A 17 -8.60 2.86 6.37
CA GLU A 17 -8.12 3.86 7.33
C GLU A 17 -7.57 5.13 6.65
N GLY A 18 -7.27 5.08 5.35
CA GLY A 18 -6.68 6.19 4.60
C GLY A 18 -5.15 6.25 4.74
N TRP A 19 -4.61 7.45 4.90
CA TRP A 19 -3.16 7.66 5.10
C TRP A 19 -2.71 7.13 6.47
N HIS A 20 -1.72 6.24 6.49
CA HIS A 20 -1.30 5.57 7.72
C HIS A 20 0.19 5.26 7.76
N GLN A 21 0.62 4.75 8.91
CA GLN A 21 1.92 4.13 9.20
C GLN A 21 1.63 2.83 9.95
N ASP A 22 2.38 1.76 9.67
CA ASP A 22 2.15 0.42 10.23
C ASP A 22 2.97 0.11 11.50
N GLY A 23 3.80 1.05 11.94
CA GLY A 23 4.71 0.87 13.08
C GLY A 23 5.85 -0.10 12.78
N LYS A 24 6.30 -0.17 11.53
CA LYS A 24 7.44 -0.97 11.05
C LYS A 24 8.66 -0.07 10.86
N GLU A 25 9.85 -0.65 10.73
CA GLU A 25 11.02 0.16 10.39
C GLU A 25 11.11 0.36 8.89
N MET A 26 10.88 -0.72 8.13
CA MET A 26 10.82 -0.67 6.68
C MET A 26 9.60 -1.46 6.21
N VAL A 27 8.93 -0.93 5.19
CA VAL A 27 7.85 -1.60 4.46
C VAL A 27 8.22 -1.64 2.98
N GLY A 28 8.00 -2.79 2.37
CA GLY A 28 8.11 -3.04 0.94
C GLY A 28 6.76 -3.48 0.38
N ILE A 29 6.33 -2.87 -0.71
CA ILE A 29 5.11 -3.24 -1.44
C ILE A 29 5.51 -3.62 -2.86
N LEU A 30 5.47 -4.93 -3.15
CA LEU A 30 5.71 -5.47 -4.49
C LEU A 30 4.38 -5.73 -5.18
N CYS A 31 4.19 -5.17 -6.37
CA CYS A 31 3.05 -5.50 -7.20
C CYS A 31 3.31 -6.81 -7.94
N LEU A 32 2.44 -7.79 -7.73
CA LEU A 32 2.53 -9.11 -8.37
C LEU A 32 1.65 -9.17 -9.62
N ALA A 33 0.44 -8.61 -9.55
CA ALA A 33 -0.50 -8.65 -10.66
C ALA A 33 -1.49 -7.49 -10.60
N ARG A 34 -1.91 -7.05 -11.79
CA ARG A 34 -3.02 -6.11 -11.99
C ARG A 34 -3.88 -6.64 -13.12
N HIS A 35 -5.17 -6.76 -12.88
CA HIS A 35 -6.09 -7.26 -13.89
C HIS A 35 -7.37 -6.43 -13.89
N ASN A 36 -7.73 -5.89 -15.06
CA ASN A 36 -8.97 -5.16 -15.30
C ASN A 36 -9.24 -4.06 -14.25
N ILE A 37 -8.24 -3.26 -13.90
CA ILE A 37 -8.39 -2.18 -12.91
C ILE A 37 -7.84 -0.83 -13.35
N THR A 38 -8.49 0.22 -12.89
CA THR A 38 -7.93 1.56 -12.70
C THR A 38 -7.65 1.79 -11.20
N GLY A 39 -6.98 2.89 -10.86
CA GLY A 39 -6.65 3.20 -9.46
C GLY A 39 -5.53 2.31 -8.90
N GLY A 40 -5.56 2.00 -7.60
CA GLY A 40 -4.47 1.28 -6.93
C GLY A 40 -3.12 1.98 -7.05
N ILE A 41 -3.13 3.32 -7.01
CA ILE A 41 -1.94 4.19 -7.06
C ILE A 41 -1.33 4.17 -5.66
N SER A 42 -0.04 3.84 -5.56
CA SER A 42 0.70 3.85 -4.30
C SER A 42 1.27 5.24 -4.08
N LYS A 43 0.98 5.82 -2.91
CA LYS A 43 1.29 7.21 -2.60
C LYS A 43 2.06 7.30 -1.30
N LEU A 44 3.02 8.22 -1.25
CA LEU A 44 3.84 8.51 -0.06
C LEU A 44 3.86 10.01 0.20
N LYS A 45 3.88 10.43 1.47
CA LYS A 45 4.12 11.81 1.90
C LYS A 45 4.81 11.86 3.26
N ILE A 46 5.55 12.93 3.54
CA ILE A 46 6.32 13.08 4.78
C ILE A 46 5.40 13.42 5.97
N SER A 47 4.37 14.23 5.74
CA SER A 47 3.36 14.56 6.76
C SER A 47 1.98 14.70 6.11
N ILE A 48 0.91 14.67 6.92
CA ILE A 48 -0.45 14.70 6.38
C ILE A 48 -0.76 15.94 5.54
N ASP A 49 -0.20 17.09 5.91
CA ASP A 49 -0.48 18.38 5.29
C ASP A 49 0.50 18.74 4.16
N GLN A 50 1.47 17.87 3.87
CA GLN A 50 2.44 18.09 2.79
C GLN A 50 2.05 17.40 1.49
N PRO A 51 2.54 17.90 0.33
CA PRO A 51 2.36 17.23 -0.95
C PRO A 51 2.88 15.79 -0.95
N GLU A 52 2.31 14.99 -1.86
CA GLU A 52 2.81 13.64 -2.15
C GLU A 52 4.24 13.72 -2.68
N ILE A 53 5.16 12.98 -2.05
CA ILE A 53 6.54 12.83 -2.53
C ILE A 53 6.64 11.71 -3.58
N MET A 54 5.63 10.85 -3.66
CA MET A 54 5.50 9.79 -4.64
C MET A 54 4.01 9.51 -4.90
N SER A 55 3.64 9.30 -6.16
CA SER A 55 2.27 8.98 -6.58
C SER A 55 2.31 8.10 -7.82
N GLU A 56 2.53 6.80 -7.63
CA GLU A 56 2.91 5.90 -8.72
C GLU A 56 2.02 4.66 -8.82
N THR A 57 1.73 4.26 -10.06
CA THR A 57 1.01 3.01 -10.33
C THR A 57 2.01 1.89 -10.56
N LEU A 58 2.35 1.17 -9.48
CA LEU A 58 3.23 0.01 -9.56
C LEU A 58 2.65 -1.04 -10.50
N GLN A 59 3.39 -1.39 -11.55
CA GLN A 59 3.15 -2.49 -12.47
C GLN A 59 3.68 -3.80 -11.87
N PRO A 60 3.27 -4.98 -12.40
CA PRO A 60 3.88 -6.24 -12.01
C PRO A 60 5.41 -6.16 -12.04
N GLU A 61 6.06 -6.75 -11.03
CA GLU A 61 7.52 -6.75 -10.82
C GLU A 61 8.11 -5.43 -10.28
N GLU A 62 7.30 -4.37 -10.16
CA GLU A 62 7.72 -3.12 -9.52
C GLU A 62 7.47 -3.16 -8.01
N MET A 63 8.45 -2.68 -7.26
CA MET A 63 8.42 -2.59 -5.80
C MET A 63 8.76 -1.18 -5.34
N ILE A 64 8.07 -0.73 -4.30
CA ILE A 64 8.50 0.40 -3.47
C ILE A 64 8.96 -0.11 -2.12
N ILE A 65 10.00 0.52 -1.58
CA ILE A 65 10.50 0.28 -0.23
C ILE A 65 10.64 1.63 0.46
N PHE A 66 10.13 1.76 1.67
CA PHE A 66 10.17 3.01 2.42
C PHE A 66 10.31 2.78 3.93
N ASP A 67 10.80 3.81 4.62
CA ASP A 67 10.88 3.87 6.08
C ASP A 67 9.51 4.30 6.62
N ASP A 68 8.78 3.34 7.15
CA ASP A 68 7.40 3.50 7.61
C ASP A 68 7.26 4.50 8.77
N LYS A 69 8.34 4.77 9.52
CA LYS A 69 8.33 5.78 10.58
C LYS A 69 8.44 7.20 10.02
N LYS A 70 8.92 7.37 8.79
CA LYS A 70 9.19 8.68 8.18
C LYS A 70 8.15 9.14 7.17
N VAL A 71 7.38 8.22 6.61
CA VAL A 71 6.37 8.55 5.59
C VAL A 71 5.03 7.97 5.98
N PHE A 72 3.97 8.69 5.62
CA PHE A 72 2.63 8.14 5.54
C PHE A 72 2.44 7.52 4.16
N HIS A 73 1.90 6.31 4.11
CA HIS A 73 1.54 5.64 2.86
C HIS A 73 0.03 5.49 2.72
N TYR A 74 -0.39 5.44 1.45
CA TYR A 74 -1.77 5.19 1.06
C TYR A 74 -1.79 4.49 -0.30
N ALA A 75 -2.80 3.67 -0.54
CA ALA A 75 -3.10 3.16 -1.87
C ALA A 75 -4.54 3.52 -2.25
N THR A 76 -4.71 4.18 -3.38
CA THR A 76 -6.05 4.60 -3.83
C THR A 76 -6.94 3.38 -4.06
N PRO A 77 -8.27 3.53 -3.99
CA PRO A 77 -9.18 2.46 -4.34
C PRO A 77 -8.93 1.95 -5.78
N ILE A 78 -9.33 0.71 -6.03
CA ILE A 78 -9.36 0.11 -7.37
C ILE A 78 -10.80 -0.03 -7.84
N GLU A 79 -11.00 0.21 -9.13
CA GLU A 79 -12.29 0.06 -9.81
C GLU A 79 -12.10 -0.76 -11.09
N PRO A 80 -13.12 -1.51 -11.54
CA PRO A 80 -13.03 -2.24 -12.79
C PRO A 80 -12.77 -1.29 -13.96
N LYS A 81 -11.74 -1.57 -14.77
CA LYS A 81 -11.48 -0.80 -16.00
C LYS A 81 -12.60 -1.00 -17.03
N ASN A 82 -13.11 -2.23 -17.13
CA ASN A 82 -14.26 -2.58 -17.95
C ASN A 82 -15.46 -2.87 -17.05
N SER A 83 -16.59 -2.20 -17.31
CA SER A 83 -17.80 -2.20 -16.47
C SER A 83 -18.46 -3.57 -16.26
N ASN A 84 -18.14 -4.55 -17.11
CA ASN A 84 -18.81 -5.85 -17.13
C ASN A 84 -17.97 -6.98 -16.50
N GLY A 85 -16.81 -6.68 -15.90
CA GLY A 85 -15.90 -7.69 -15.37
C GLY A 85 -15.38 -7.36 -13.98
N ASN A 86 -15.00 -8.40 -13.23
CA ASN A 86 -14.26 -8.24 -11.98
C ASN A 86 -12.81 -7.83 -12.27
N GLY A 87 -12.18 -7.15 -11.31
CA GLY A 87 -10.79 -6.73 -11.36
C GLY A 87 -10.07 -7.02 -10.05
N HIS A 88 -8.74 -7.07 -10.08
CA HIS A 88 -7.94 -7.23 -8.87
C HIS A 88 -6.54 -6.61 -8.98
N ARG A 89 -5.98 -6.33 -7.81
CA ARG A 89 -4.56 -6.03 -7.59
C ARG A 89 -4.00 -7.00 -6.57
N ASP A 90 -2.91 -7.67 -6.90
CA ASP A 90 -2.17 -8.54 -5.99
C ASP A 90 -0.87 -7.88 -5.57
N VAL A 91 -0.63 -7.84 -4.27
CA VAL A 91 0.62 -7.33 -3.71
C VAL A 91 1.24 -8.32 -2.73
N LEU A 92 2.56 -8.34 -2.70
CA LEU A 92 3.32 -8.91 -1.60
C LEU A 92 3.79 -7.76 -0.71
N LEU A 93 3.33 -7.77 0.54
CA LEU A 93 3.82 -6.89 1.59
C LEU A 93 4.99 -7.57 2.28
N ILE A 94 6.08 -6.84 2.44
CA ILE A 94 7.28 -7.26 3.15
C ILE A 94 7.55 -6.19 4.20
N SER A 95 7.79 -6.57 5.45
CA SER A 95 8.15 -5.60 6.48
C SER A 95 9.18 -6.17 7.43
N THR A 96 9.96 -5.27 8.02
CA THR A 96 10.79 -5.63 9.16
C THR A 96 9.92 -5.87 10.39
N PRO A 97 10.40 -6.65 11.37
CA PRO A 97 9.76 -6.70 12.68
C PRO A 97 9.61 -5.27 13.22
N SER A 98 8.49 -4.98 13.89
CA SER A 98 8.42 -3.78 14.70
C SER A 98 9.55 -3.81 15.71
N SER A 99 10.21 -2.67 15.93
CA SER A 99 11.36 -2.57 16.85
C SER A 99 10.99 -3.26 18.17
N ARG A 100 11.76 -4.28 18.56
CA ARG A 100 11.67 -4.80 19.93
C ARG A 100 11.95 -3.62 20.84
N LEU A 101 11.06 -3.35 21.80
CA LEU A 101 11.38 -2.41 22.87
C LEU A 101 12.75 -2.86 23.41
N ASN A 102 13.75 -1.97 23.34
CA ASN A 102 14.94 -2.12 24.16
C ASN A 102 14.42 -2.04 25.58
N VAL A 103 14.15 -3.19 26.20
CA VAL A 103 14.08 -3.28 27.65
C VAL A 103 15.49 -2.94 28.08
N SER A 104 15.69 -1.65 28.37
CA SER A 104 16.88 -1.18 29.07
C SER A 104 17.08 -2.14 30.24
N GLU A 105 18.18 -2.89 30.19
CA GLU A 105 18.65 -3.69 31.31
C GLU A 105 18.83 -2.72 32.49
N LYS A 106 17.84 -2.71 33.38
CA LYS A 106 18.04 -2.29 34.75
C LYS A 106 18.76 -3.44 35.44
N VAL A 107 20.09 -3.39 35.42
CA VAL A 107 20.94 -4.02 36.45
C VAL A 107 21.95 -2.97 36.89
#